data_AF-A0A7S2BKT1-F1
#
_entry.id   AF-A0A7S2BKT1-F1
#
_cell.length_a   1.000
_cell.length_b   1.000
_cell.length_c   1.000
_cell.angle_alpha   90.00
_cell.angle_beta   90.00
_cell.angle_gamma   90.00
#
_symmetry.space_group_name_H-M   'P 1'
#
loop_
_entity.id
_entity.type
_entity.pdbx_description
1 polymer ?
#
loop_
_entity_poly.entity_id
_entity_poly.type
_entity_poly.pdbx_seq_one_letter_code
_entity_poly.pdbx_strand_id
1 'polypeptide(L)'
;IALLEHSKSLEVLHLFHTGIYGDIKVFQDLKSLRDVNLFRCANLTGDVSSFGANDQLVDLSLGLTNVEGDISVFKDMQGLLRLQLESSKVSGDVKVLLEMDSLR
;
A
#
# COMPACT_ATOMS: atom_id res chain seq x y z
N ILE A 1 -3.78 11.93 -7.20
CA ILE A 1 -4.08 10.48 -7.23
C ILE A 1 -5.58 10.15 -7.30
N ALA A 2 -6.47 11.07 -6.87
CA ALA A 2 -7.92 10.86 -6.79
C ALA A 2 -8.61 10.31 -8.06
N LEU A 3 -8.19 10.72 -9.27
CA LEU A 3 -8.80 10.26 -10.53
C LEU A 3 -8.77 8.73 -10.72
N LEU A 4 -7.88 8.03 -10.03
CA LEU A 4 -7.78 6.56 -10.09
C LEU A 4 -9.01 5.85 -9.51
N GLU A 5 -9.89 6.53 -8.78
CA GLU A 5 -11.13 5.93 -8.24
C GLU A 5 -12.01 5.30 -9.33
N HIS A 6 -11.88 5.77 -10.58
CA HIS A 6 -12.60 5.27 -11.73
C HIS A 6 -11.92 4.10 -12.44
N SER A 7 -10.65 3.80 -12.12
CA SER A 7 -9.86 2.75 -12.77
C SER A 7 -10.07 1.41 -12.09
N LYS A 8 -11.30 0.90 -12.08
CA LYS A 8 -11.68 -0.32 -11.33
C LYS A 8 -10.95 -1.60 -11.75
N SER A 9 -10.39 -1.63 -12.97
CA SER A 9 -9.58 -2.74 -13.49
C SER A 9 -8.07 -2.49 -13.35
N LEU A 10 -7.65 -1.50 -12.58
CA LEU A 10 -6.23 -1.19 -12.40
C LEU A 10 -5.57 -2.32 -11.59
N GLU A 11 -4.59 -2.98 -12.20
CA GLU A 11 -3.83 -4.06 -11.56
C GLU A 11 -2.42 -3.61 -11.14
N VAL A 12 -1.78 -2.77 -11.95
CA VAL A 12 -0.41 -2.33 -11.76
C VAL A 12 -0.36 -0.81 -11.77
N LEU A 13 0.26 -0.22 -10.74
CA LEU A 13 0.45 1.20 -10.62
C LEU A 13 1.86 1.53 -10.15
N HIS A 14 2.70 2.03 -11.05
CA HIS A 14 4.03 2.51 -10.73
C HIS A 14 4.12 4.01 -10.95
N LEU A 15 4.20 4.76 -9.85
CA LEU A 15 4.34 6.22 -9.86
C LEU A 15 5.54 6.68 -9.02
N PHE A 16 6.48 5.77 -8.74
CA PHE A 16 7.63 6.05 -7.89
C PHE A 16 8.42 7.27 -8.37
N HIS A 17 8.94 8.05 -7.41
CA HIS A 17 9.72 9.26 -7.67
C HIS A 17 8.98 10.34 -8.47
N THR A 18 7.67 10.50 -8.25
CA THR A 18 6.86 11.56 -8.87
C THR A 18 6.32 12.55 -7.84
N GLY A 19 5.90 13.73 -8.31
CA GLY A 19 5.29 14.79 -7.49
C GLY A 19 3.78 14.61 -7.24
N ILE A 20 3.25 13.40 -7.41
CA ILE A 20 1.83 13.13 -7.17
C ILE A 20 1.45 13.41 -5.72
N TYR A 21 0.21 13.85 -5.52
CA TYR A 21 -0.33 14.22 -4.23
C TYR A 21 -1.74 13.68 -4.03
N GLY A 22 -2.18 13.72 -2.77
CA GLY A 22 -3.52 13.35 -2.34
C GLY A 22 -3.53 12.14 -1.42
N ASP A 23 -4.75 11.72 -1.06
CA ASP A 23 -5.00 10.65 -0.12
C ASP A 23 -5.05 9.28 -0.81
N ILE A 24 -4.40 8.27 -0.22
CA ILE A 24 -4.39 6.89 -0.72
C ILE A 24 -5.72 6.14 -0.53
N LYS A 25 -6.71 6.73 0.16
CA LYS A 25 -8.07 6.17 0.29
C LYS A 25 -8.71 5.78 -1.05
N VAL A 26 -8.27 6.38 -2.14
CA VAL A 26 -8.64 5.99 -3.50
C VAL A 26 -8.46 4.49 -3.79
N PHE A 27 -7.53 3.80 -3.12
CA PHE A 27 -7.24 2.38 -3.35
C PHE A 27 -8.21 1.42 -2.67
N GLN A 28 -9.02 1.91 -1.72
CA GLN A 28 -9.97 1.09 -0.94
C GLN A 28 -10.92 0.28 -1.84
N ASP A 29 -11.30 0.85 -2.98
CA ASP A 29 -12.23 0.25 -3.93
C ASP A 29 -11.56 -0.37 -5.17
N LEU A 30 -10.23 -0.35 -5.29
CA LEU A 30 -9.50 -0.88 -6.46
C LEU A 30 -9.08 -2.33 -6.23
N LYS A 31 -10.07 -3.23 -6.21
CA LYS A 31 -9.89 -4.64 -5.81
C LYS A 31 -8.98 -5.48 -6.72
N SER A 32 -8.70 -4.99 -7.94
CA SER A 32 -7.81 -5.67 -8.88
C SER A 32 -6.33 -5.37 -8.66
N LEU A 33 -5.96 -4.46 -7.74
CA LEU A 33 -4.55 -4.10 -7.52
C LEU A 33 -3.71 -5.31 -7.12
N ARG A 34 -2.56 -5.46 -7.79
CA ARG A 34 -1.56 -6.52 -7.58
C ARG A 34 -0.19 -5.95 -7.26
N ASP A 35 0.20 -4.87 -7.93
CA ASP A 35 1.52 -4.25 -7.79
C ASP A 35 1.36 -2.73 -7.70
N VAL A 36 1.71 -2.17 -6.54
CA VAL A 36 1.61 -0.75 -6.24
C VAL A 36 2.96 -0.24 -5.77
N ASN A 37 3.58 0.62 -6.59
CA ASN A 37 4.83 1.28 -6.25
C ASN A 37 4.67 2.79 -6.21
N LEU A 38 4.62 3.33 -4.99
CA LEU A 38 4.48 4.75 -4.67
C LEU A 38 5.73 5.28 -3.94
N PHE A 39 6.84 4.54 -4.00
CA PHE A 39 8.09 4.93 -3.37
C PHE A 39 8.49 6.37 -3.71
N ARG A 40 8.92 7.15 -2.72
CA ARG A 40 9.32 8.57 -2.87
C ARG A 40 8.21 9.50 -3.40
N CYS A 41 6.94 9.16 -3.24
CA CYS A 41 5.83 10.08 -3.49
C CYS A 41 5.51 10.87 -2.22
N ALA A 42 6.38 11.82 -1.87
CA ALA A 42 6.36 12.49 -0.57
C ALA A 42 5.06 13.29 -0.27
N ASN A 43 4.29 13.67 -1.30
CA ASN A 43 3.03 14.41 -1.12
C ASN A 43 1.80 13.50 -0.99
N LEU A 44 1.97 12.18 -0.94
CA LEU A 44 0.89 11.24 -0.63
C LEU A 44 0.70 11.08 0.87
N THR A 45 -0.56 11.11 1.30
CA THR A 45 -1.02 10.94 2.68
C THR A 45 -2.10 9.86 2.76
N GLY A 46 -2.63 9.61 3.94
CA GLY A 46 -3.70 8.65 4.18
C GLY A 46 -3.21 7.43 4.93
N ASP A 47 -4.14 6.53 5.23
CA ASP A 47 -3.92 5.39 6.12
C ASP A 47 -3.85 4.07 5.33
N VAL A 48 -2.93 3.17 5.70
CA VAL A 48 -2.74 1.86 5.06
C VAL A 48 -3.95 0.94 5.11
N SER A 49 -4.95 1.20 5.97
CA SER A 49 -6.29 0.58 5.92
C SER A 49 -6.96 0.70 4.54
N SER A 50 -6.54 1.67 3.73
CA SER A 50 -6.94 1.80 2.33
C SER A 50 -6.56 0.59 1.46
N PHE A 51 -5.62 -0.26 1.90
CA PHE A 51 -5.24 -1.49 1.23
C PHE A 51 -5.85 -2.75 1.86
N GLY A 52 -6.52 -2.64 3.01
CA GLY A 52 -6.90 -3.78 3.86
C GLY A 52 -7.89 -4.77 3.26
N ALA A 53 -8.44 -4.48 2.07
CA ALA A 53 -9.33 -5.38 1.34
C ALA A 53 -8.87 -5.56 -0.11
N ASN A 54 -7.57 -5.45 -0.38
CA ASN A 54 -6.93 -5.72 -1.67
C ASN A 54 -6.22 -7.06 -1.62
N ASP A 55 -6.99 -8.14 -1.53
CA ASP A 55 -6.49 -9.51 -1.31
C ASP A 55 -5.61 -10.05 -2.46
N GLN A 56 -5.54 -9.32 -3.57
CA GLN A 56 -4.73 -9.65 -4.74
C GLN A 56 -3.34 -8.98 -4.75
N LEU A 57 -3.04 -8.13 -3.76
CA LEU A 57 -1.74 -7.46 -3.66
C LEU A 57 -0.62 -8.48 -3.48
N VAL A 58 0.40 -8.31 -4.31
CA VAL A 58 1.64 -9.09 -4.31
C VAL A 58 2.81 -8.21 -3.91
N ASP A 59 2.83 -6.97 -4.40
CA ASP A 59 3.91 -6.01 -4.19
C ASP A 59 3.35 -4.66 -3.77
N LEU A 60 3.80 -4.15 -2.61
CA LEU A 60 3.42 -2.84 -2.10
C LEU A 60 4.64 -2.06 -1.61
N SER A 61 4.89 -0.91 -2.24
CA SER A 61 5.96 0.01 -1.85
C SER A 61 5.42 1.40 -1.53
N LEU A 62 5.54 1.78 -0.26
CA LEU A 62 5.10 3.06 0.32
C LEU A 62 6.25 3.81 1.00
N GLY A 63 7.49 3.38 0.78
CA GLY A 63 8.66 4.01 1.38
C GLY A 63 8.83 5.47 0.96
N LEU A 64 9.32 6.31 1.88
CA LEU A 64 9.50 7.75 1.68
C LEU A 64 8.21 8.47 1.25
N THR A 65 7.07 8.10 1.85
CA THR A 65 5.78 8.79 1.72
C THR A 65 5.32 9.33 3.08
N ASN A 66 4.24 10.12 3.10
CA ASN A 66 3.58 10.54 4.35
C ASN A 66 2.41 9.62 4.73
N VAL A 67 2.32 8.43 4.14
CA VAL A 67 1.31 7.42 4.47
C VAL A 67 1.54 6.88 5.89
N GLU A 68 0.46 6.74 6.64
CA GLU A 68 0.44 6.34 8.05
C GLU A 68 -0.46 5.10 8.27
N GLY A 69 -0.64 4.73 9.53
CA GLY A 69 -1.52 3.65 9.97
C GLY A 69 -0.78 2.49 10.63
N ASP A 70 -1.51 1.43 10.94
CA ASP A 70 -0.99 0.27 11.65
C ASP A 70 -0.64 -0.88 10.68
N ILE A 71 0.56 -1.43 10.82
CA ILE A 71 1.09 -2.54 10.01
C ILE A 71 0.22 -3.81 10.08
N SER A 72 -0.58 -3.96 11.13
CA SER A 72 -1.49 -5.11 11.30
C SER A 72 -2.57 -5.22 10.22
N VAL A 73 -2.81 -4.17 9.43
CA VAL A 73 -3.70 -4.24 8.25
C VAL A 73 -3.27 -5.33 7.27
N PHE A 74 -1.98 -5.65 7.18
CA PHE A 74 -1.44 -6.58 6.19
C PHE A 74 -1.48 -8.05 6.65
N LYS A 75 -1.83 -8.32 7.91
CA LYS A 75 -1.66 -9.64 8.57
C LYS A 75 -2.30 -10.82 7.81
N ASP A 76 -3.44 -10.57 7.17
CA ASP A 76 -4.24 -11.59 6.49
C ASP A 76 -3.95 -11.66 4.98
N MET A 77 -3.04 -10.82 4.46
CA MET A 77 -2.72 -10.75 3.02
C MET A 77 -1.80 -11.89 2.57
N GLN A 78 -2.41 -13.06 2.32
CA GLN A 78 -1.71 -14.28 1.93
C GLN A 78 -0.91 -14.18 0.61
N GLY A 79 -1.25 -13.21 -0.24
CA GLY A 79 -0.60 -13.00 -1.54
C GLY A 79 0.59 -12.03 -1.50
N LEU A 80 0.80 -11.30 -0.40
CA LEU A 80 1.77 -10.21 -0.34
C LEU A 80 3.19 -10.74 -0.16
N LEU A 81 4.02 -10.59 -1.19
CA LEU A 81 5.39 -11.13 -1.26
C LEU A 81 6.45 -10.04 -1.03
N ARG A 82 6.14 -8.77 -1.27
CA ARG A 82 7.04 -7.65 -0.93
C ARG A 82 6.28 -6.50 -0.32
N LEU A 83 6.80 -6.04 0.83
CA LEU A 83 6.27 -4.91 1.58
C LEU A 83 7.42 -3.97 1.92
N GLN A 84 7.39 -2.75 1.39
CA GLN A 84 8.39 -1.71 1.62
C GLN A 84 7.75 -0.48 2.27
N LEU A 85 8.13 -0.20 3.51
CA LEU A 85 7.54 0.85 4.36
C LEU A 85 8.58 1.81 4.94
N GLU A 86 9.84 1.74 4.49
CA GLU A 86 10.94 2.52 5.05
C GLU A 86 10.67 4.03 4.98
N SER A 87 10.92 4.75 6.07
CA SER A 87 10.66 6.20 6.16
C SER A 87 9.22 6.61 5.78
N SER A 88 8.24 5.72 5.95
CA SER A 88 6.82 6.08 6.03
C SER A 88 6.44 6.41 7.49
N LYS A 89 5.16 6.68 7.75
CA LYS A 89 4.61 6.85 9.11
C LYS A 89 3.82 5.63 9.58
N VAL A 90 3.96 4.49 8.90
CA VAL A 90 3.34 3.23 9.34
C VAL A 90 4.00 2.77 10.63
N SER A 91 3.18 2.35 11.59
CA SER A 91 3.58 1.97 12.94
C SER A 91 2.94 0.63 13.34
N GLY A 92 3.19 0.15 14.56
CA GLY A 92 2.63 -1.09 15.09
C GLY A 92 3.68 -2.17 15.39
N ASP A 93 3.24 -3.31 15.92
CA ASP A 93 4.14 -4.41 16.31
C ASP A 93 4.52 -5.25 15.08
N VAL A 94 5.82 -5.25 14.75
CA VAL A 94 6.38 -6.01 13.62
C VAL A 94 6.24 -7.53 13.77
N LYS A 95 5.89 -8.04 14.96
CA LYS A 95 5.57 -9.47 15.15
C LYS A 95 4.46 -9.95 14.22
N VAL A 96 3.58 -9.07 13.76
CA VAL A 96 2.55 -9.43 12.78
C VAL A 96 3.14 -10.06 11.52
N LEU A 97 4.35 -9.66 11.11
CA LEU A 97 5.02 -10.21 9.93
C LEU A 97 5.44 -11.67 10.13
N LEU A 98 5.57 -12.14 11.37
CA LEU A 98 5.87 -13.56 11.67
C LEU A 98 4.66 -14.47 11.37
N GLU A 99 3.45 -13.92 11.45
CA GLU A 99 2.19 -14.61 11.16
C GLU A 99 1.90 -14.68 9.65
N MET A 100 2.57 -13.85 8.85
CA MET A 100 2.42 -13.80 7.39
C MET A 100 3.33 -14.83 6.72
N ASP A 101 2.76 -15.98 6.32
CA ASP A 101 3.50 -17.02 5.58
C ASP A 101 4.10 -16.50 4.26
N SER A 102 3.50 -15.46 3.67
CA SER A 102 3.86 -14.90 2.38
C SER A 102 5.15 -14.04 2.39
N LEU A 103 5.55 -13.51 3.54
CA LEU A 103 6.72 -12.64 3.71
C LEU A 103 7.91 -13.33 4.43
N ARG A 104 7.87 -14.66 4.55
CA ARG A 104 8.94 -15.47 5.17
C ARG A 104 10.12 -15.70 4.24
#